data_AF-A0A2R8YCK4-F1
#
_entry.id   AF-A0A2R8YCK4-F1
#
_cell.length_a   1.000
_cell.length_b   1.000
_cell.length_c   1.000
_cell.angle_alpha   90.00
_cell.angle_beta   90.00
_cell.angle_gamma   90.00
#
_symmetry.space_group_name_H-M   'P 1'
#
loop_
_entity.id
_entity.type
_entity.pdbx_description
1 polymer ?
#
loop_
_entity_poly.entity_id
_entity_poly.type
_entity_poly.pdbx_seq_one_letter_code
_entity_poly.pdbx_strand_id
1 'polypeptide(L)'
;MGLQACLLGLFALILSGKCSYSPEPDQRRTLPPGWVSLGRADPEEELSLTFALRQQNVERLSELVQAVSDPSSPQYGAFWD
;
A
#
# COMPACT_ATOMS: atom_id res chain seq x y z
N MET A 1 -7.98 25.04 39.90
CA MET A 1 -8.36 24.93 38.47
C MET A 1 -7.18 24.70 37.52
N GLY A 2 -5.94 25.13 37.81
CA GLY A 2 -4.81 25.01 36.87
C GLY A 2 -4.15 23.63 36.73
N LEU A 3 -4.11 22.81 37.79
CA LEU A 3 -3.41 21.52 37.76
C LEU A 3 -4.13 20.47 36.90
N GLN A 4 -5.46 20.47 36.92
CA GLN A 4 -6.27 19.55 36.14
C GLN A 4 -6.22 19.88 34.64
N ALA A 5 -6.18 21.17 34.29
CA ALA A 5 -5.97 21.61 32.91
C ALA A 5 -4.57 21.22 32.38
N CYS A 6 -3.54 21.30 33.23
CA CYS A 6 -2.20 20.84 32.88
C CYS A 6 -2.13 19.32 32.67
N LEU A 7 -2.79 18.53 33.53
CA LEU A 7 -2.85 17.07 33.41
C LEU A 7 -3.61 16.63 32.14
N LEU A 8 -4.72 17.30 31.81
CA LEU A 8 -5.47 17.03 30.57
C LEU A 8 -4.68 17.45 29.32
N GLY A 9 -3.95 18.57 29.38
CA GLY A 9 -3.05 19.00 28.29
C GLY A 9 -1.90 18.03 28.04
N LEU A 10 -1.31 17.48 29.11
CA LEU A 10 -0.27 16.45 29.01
C LEU A 10 -0.82 15.15 28.40
N PHE A 11 -2.05 14.74 28.75
CA PHE A 11 -2.68 13.55 28.19
C PHE A 11 -2.96 13.70 26.68
N ALA A 12 -3.38 14.88 26.22
CA ALA A 12 -3.59 15.17 24.81
C ALA A 12 -2.28 15.18 23.99
N LEU A 13 -1.15 15.58 24.59
CA LEU A 13 0.18 15.52 23.97
C LEU A 13 0.68 14.08 23.80
N ILE A 14 0.35 13.18 24.73
CA ILE A 14 0.73 11.75 24.65
C ILE A 14 -0.05 11.01 23.55
N LEU A 15 -1.30 11.42 23.29
CA LEU A 15 -2.14 10.86 22.21
C LEU A 15 -1.79 11.38 20.81
N SER A 16 -0.95 12.41 20.68
CA SER A 16 -0.42 12.86 19.38
C SER A 16 0.76 11.99 18.90
N GLY A 17 0.72 10.69 19.21
CA GLY A 17 1.57 9.69 18.60
C GLY A 17 1.26 9.65 17.10
N LYS A 18 2.17 10.18 16.28
CA LYS A 18 2.10 10.11 14.83
C LYS A 18 1.90 8.65 14.41
N CYS A 19 0.68 8.28 13.98
CA CYS A 19 0.45 7.04 13.26
C CYS A 19 1.17 7.15 11.91
N SER A 20 2.42 6.70 11.85
CA SER A 20 3.15 6.58 10.60
C SER A 20 2.59 5.35 9.87
N TYR A 21 1.86 5.59 8.78
CA TYR A 21 1.41 4.53 7.87
C TYR A 21 2.46 4.32 6.78
N SER A 22 2.95 3.09 6.67
CA SER A 22 3.75 2.64 5.53
C SER A 22 2.91 1.62 4.77
N PRO A 23 2.63 1.82 3.46
CA PRO A 23 1.83 0.88 2.68
C PRO A 23 2.55 -0.46 2.41
N GLU A 24 3.88 -0.48 2.51
CA GLU A 24 4.72 -1.64 2.17
C GLU A 24 5.77 -1.93 3.26
N PRO A 25 5.35 -2.25 4.51
CA PRO A 25 6.29 -2.52 5.60
C PRO A 25 7.05 -3.84 5.40
N ASP A 26 6.48 -4.76 4.63
CA ASP A 26 6.96 -6.10 4.32
C ASP A 26 7.81 -6.15 3.04
N GLN A 27 7.86 -5.07 2.27
CA GLN A 27 8.69 -4.99 1.07
C GLN A 27 10.19 -5.03 1.44
N ARG A 28 10.89 -6.06 0.97
CA ARG A 28 12.33 -6.19 1.16
C ARG A 28 13.07 -5.14 0.33
N ARG A 29 13.85 -4.30 1.01
CA ARG A 29 14.66 -3.22 0.42
C ARG A 29 16.16 -3.50 0.45
N THR A 30 16.55 -4.78 0.54
CA THR A 30 17.95 -5.22 0.52
C THR A 30 18.53 -5.13 -0.88
N LEU A 31 19.76 -4.62 -1.00
CA LEU A 31 20.47 -4.56 -2.28
C LEU A 31 20.75 -6.00 -2.79
N PRO A 32 20.32 -6.37 -4.00
CA PRO A 32 20.57 -7.71 -4.52
C PRO A 32 22.07 -7.98 -4.76
N PRO A 33 22.51 -9.25 -4.79
CA PRO A 33 23.90 -9.59 -5.07
C PRO A 33 24.35 -9.06 -6.44
N GLY A 34 25.58 -8.55 -6.52
CA GLY A 34 26.14 -7.97 -7.74
C GLY A 34 25.72 -6.52 -8.04
N TRP A 35 24.82 -5.94 -7.25
CA TRP A 35 24.44 -4.53 -7.36
C TRP A 35 25.31 -3.64 -6.48
N VAL A 36 25.57 -2.42 -6.96
CA VAL A 36 26.35 -1.40 -6.23
C VAL A 36 25.57 -0.08 -6.27
N SER A 37 25.51 0.62 -5.14
CA SER A 37 24.96 1.98 -5.07
C SER A 37 25.99 2.98 -5.61
N LEU A 38 25.62 3.74 -6.63
CA LEU A 38 26.51 4.71 -7.29
C LEU A 38 26.48 6.10 -6.64
N GLY A 39 25.50 6.37 -5.78
CA GLY A 39 25.32 7.67 -5.15
C GLY A 39 23.85 8.02 -4.97
N ARG A 40 23.62 9.28 -4.56
CA ARG A 40 22.29 9.85 -4.39
C ARG A 40 21.84 10.48 -5.71
N ALA A 41 20.57 10.26 -6.08
CA ALA A 41 19.93 10.96 -7.20
C ALA A 41 19.96 12.49 -6.98
N ASP A 42 20.02 13.25 -8.07
CA ASP A 42 20.01 14.71 -7.99
C ASP A 42 18.62 15.19 -7.50
N PRO A 43 18.53 16.20 -6.61
CA PRO A 43 17.24 16.72 -6.14
C PRO A 43 16.30 17.21 -7.24
N GLU A 44 16.85 17.69 -8.37
CA GLU A 44 16.08 18.23 -9.50
C GLU A 44 15.88 17.18 -10.62
N GLU A 45 16.29 15.94 -10.39
CA GLU A 45 16.12 14.85 -11.36
C GLU A 45 14.64 14.45 -11.48
N GLU A 46 14.11 14.49 -12.70
CA GLU A 46 12.73 14.06 -12.95
C GLU A 46 12.62 12.54 -12.96
N LEU A 47 11.73 12.00 -12.12
CA LEU A 47 11.46 10.58 -12.00
C LEU A 47 9.99 10.31 -12.35
N SER A 48 9.75 9.24 -13.11
CA SER A 48 8.39 8.76 -13.37
C SER A 48 7.99 7.74 -12.31
N LEU A 49 6.91 8.02 -11.58
CA LEU A 49 6.38 7.15 -10.54
C LEU A 49 5.00 6.61 -10.94
N THR A 50 4.77 5.33 -10.69
CA THR A 50 3.45 4.70 -10.87
C THR A 50 2.73 4.63 -9.53
N PHE A 51 1.51 5.16 -9.48
CA PHE A 51 0.64 5.10 -8.31
C PHE A 51 -0.47 4.09 -8.54
N ALA A 52 -0.44 2.97 -7.82
CA ALA A 52 -1.49 1.96 -7.86
C ALA A 52 -2.70 2.45 -7.02
N LEU A 53 -3.82 2.72 -7.68
CA LEU A 53 -5.05 3.17 -7.03
C LEU A 53 -5.87 1.99 -6.51
N ARG A 54 -6.72 2.24 -5.51
CA ARG A 54 -7.64 1.25 -4.97
C ARG A 54 -8.66 0.83 -6.05
N GLN A 55 -8.77 -0.47 -6.28
CA GLN A 55 -9.73 -1.06 -7.21
C GLN A 55 -11.07 -1.37 -6.51
N GLN A 56 -12.11 -1.58 -7.32
CA GLN A 56 -13.45 -1.94 -6.86
C GLN A 56 -13.80 -3.36 -7.33
N ASN A 57 -14.74 -4.00 -6.64
CA ASN A 57 -15.34 -5.29 -7.03
C ASN A 57 -14.32 -6.43 -7.24
N VAL A 58 -13.22 -6.43 -6.49
CA VAL A 58 -12.12 -7.40 -6.66
C VAL A 58 -12.58 -8.82 -6.33
N GLU A 59 -13.45 -8.98 -5.33
CA GLU A 59 -14.03 -10.27 -4.97
C GLU A 59 -14.90 -10.82 -6.10
N ARG A 60 -15.77 -9.98 -6.68
CA ARG A 60 -16.59 -10.36 -7.83
C ARG A 60 -15.73 -10.68 -9.05
N LEU A 61 -14.66 -9.92 -9.28
CA LEU A 61 -13.70 -10.21 -10.34
C LEU A 61 -13.07 -11.61 -10.13
N SER A 62 -12.73 -11.97 -8.90
CA SER A 62 -12.21 -13.31 -8.61
C SER A 62 -13.21 -14.43 -8.91
N GLU A 63 -14.49 -14.25 -8.56
CA GLU A 63 -15.56 -15.22 -8.88
C GLU A 63 -15.72 -15.39 -10.40
N LEU A 64 -15.68 -14.27 -11.11
CA LEU A 64 -15.78 -14.22 -12.55
C LEU A 64 -14.61 -14.94 -13.21
N VAL A 65 -13.37 -14.65 -12.79
CA VAL A 65 -12.16 -15.35 -13.24
C VAL A 65 -12.29 -16.86 -13.02
N GLN A 66 -12.77 -17.30 -11.86
CA GLN A 66 -13.00 -18.72 -11.59
C GLN A 66 -14.05 -19.32 -12.55
N ALA A 67 -15.16 -18.61 -12.77
CA ALA A 67 -16.24 -19.08 -13.64
C ALA A 67 -15.83 -19.24 -15.11
N VAL A 68 -14.95 -18.38 -15.63
CA VAL A 68 -14.52 -18.45 -17.04
C VAL A 68 -13.31 -19.33 -17.27
N SER A 69 -12.58 -19.68 -16.21
CA SER A 69 -11.37 -20.51 -16.29
C SER A 69 -11.57 -21.98 -15.92
N ASP A 70 -12.63 -22.33 -15.18
CA ASP A 70 -12.97 -23.72 -14.88
C ASP A 70 -13.60 -24.41 -16.10
N PRO A 71 -12.98 -25.45 -16.69
CA PRO A 71 -13.54 -26.17 -17.85
C PRO A 71 -14.87 -26.87 -17.58
N SER A 72 -15.23 -27.07 -16.30
CA SER A 72 -16.50 -27.67 -15.88
C SER A 72 -17.62 -26.62 -15.76
N SER A 73 -17.27 -25.33 -15.74
CA SER A 73 -18.21 -24.23 -15.65
C SER A 73 -18.92 -24.01 -16.99
N PRO A 74 -20.23 -23.74 -16.99
CA PRO A 74 -20.94 -23.33 -18.21
C PRO A 74 -20.42 -22.03 -18.83
N GLN A 75 -19.67 -21.23 -18.07
CA GLN A 75 -19.10 -19.95 -18.51
C GLN A 75 -17.65 -20.09 -19.00
N TYR A 76 -17.12 -21.31 -19.09
CA TYR A 76 -15.76 -21.54 -19.55
C TYR A 76 -15.49 -20.89 -20.91
N GLY A 77 -14.43 -20.09 -20.99
CA GLY A 77 -14.02 -19.39 -22.21
C GLY A 77 -14.81 -18.12 -22.54
N ALA A 78 -15.79 -17.71 -21.72
CA ALA A 78 -16.55 -16.47 -21.90
C ALA A 78 -15.81 -15.26 -21.31
N PHE A 79 -14.62 -14.95 -21.84
CA PHE A 79 -13.80 -13.83 -21.38
C PHE A 79 -14.43 -12.46 -21.70
N TRP A 80 -14.08 -11.46 -20.89
CA TRP A 80 -14.48 -10.06 -21.09
C TRP A 80 -13.36 -9.26 -21.76
N ASP A 81 -13.72 -8.24 -22.54
CA ASP A 81 -12.80 -7.24 -23.13
C ASP A 81 -12.36 -6.17 -22.10
#